data_AF-A0A1I4SLT2-F1
#
_entry.id   AF-A0A1I4SLT2-F1
#
_cell.length_a   1.000
_cell.length_b   1.000
_cell.length_c   1.000
_cell.angle_alpha   90.00
_cell.angle_beta   90.00
_cell.angle_gamma   90.00
#
_symmetry.space_group_name_H-M   'P 1'
#
loop_
_entity.id
_entity.type
_entity.pdbx_description
1 polymer ?
#
loop_
_entity_poly.entity_id
_entity_poly.type
_entity_poly.pdbx_seq_one_letter_code
_entity_poly.pdbx_strand_id
1 'polypeptide(L)' 'MTKIQLNFSDRDTLPELMERRAQELGITVEQLIKRFICVGMQSYDEDAGPTIPGETLEDFLVKNGLVKD' A
#
# COMPACT_ATOMS: atom_id res chain seq x y z
N MET A 1 -12.99 -10.49 -17.84
CA MET A 1 -12.12 -9.35 -17.48
C MET A 1 -12.37 -9.05 -16.01
N THR A 2 -11.40 -9.26 -15.14
CA THR A 2 -11.57 -9.02 -13.69
C THR A 2 -11.48 -7.53 -13.42
N LYS A 3 -12.42 -6.98 -12.66
CA LYS A 3 -12.42 -5.57 -12.23
C LYS A 3 -12.14 -5.51 -10.74
N ILE A 4 -11.29 -4.59 -10.32
CA ILE A 4 -11.03 -4.27 -8.91
C ILE A 4 -11.56 -2.86 -8.68
N GLN A 5 -12.33 -2.67 -7.62
CA GLN A 5 -12.86 -1.38 -7.21
C GLN A 5 -12.22 -0.96 -5.89
N LEU A 6 -11.66 0.24 -5.87
CA LEU A 6 -11.08 0.87 -4.67
C LEU A 6 -12.06 1.94 -4.20
N ASN A 7 -12.43 1.92 -2.92
CA ASN A 7 -13.28 2.93 -2.31
C ASN A 7 -12.48 3.62 -1.22
N PHE A 8 -12.39 4.95 -1.29
CA PHE A 8 -11.76 5.79 -0.29
C PHE A 8 -12.83 6.54 0.48
N SER A 9 -12.51 6.93 1.72
CA SER A 9 -13.32 7.90 2.43
C SER A 9 -13.04 9.30 1.90
N ASP A 10 -14.04 10.18 1.89
CA ASP A 10 -13.85 11.61 1.61
C ASP A 10 -12.94 12.31 2.64
N ARG A 11 -12.65 11.65 3.77
CA ARG A 11 -11.73 12.14 4.80
C ARG A 11 -10.28 11.69 4.58
N ASP A 12 -10.04 10.79 3.64
CA ASP A 12 -8.70 10.28 3.36
C ASP A 12 -7.94 11.31 2.51
N THR A 13 -6.71 11.63 2.90
CA THR A 13 -5.82 12.50 2.09
C THR A 13 -5.09 11.72 0.99
N LEU A 14 -5.19 10.39 1.01
CA LEU A 14 -4.47 9.52 0.08
C LEU A 14 -4.89 9.74 -1.39
N PRO A 15 -6.18 9.93 -1.74
CA PRO A 15 -6.59 10.25 -3.11
C PRO A 15 -5.90 11.51 -3.65
N GLU A 16 -5.88 12.59 -2.87
CA GLU A 16 -5.27 13.87 -3.26
C GLU A 16 -3.75 13.73 -3.45
N LEU A 17 -3.08 12.97 -2.56
CA LEU A 17 -1.66 12.66 -2.68
C LEU A 17 -1.37 11.86 -3.96
N MET A 18 -2.22 10.90 -4.30
CA MET A 18 -2.09 10.09 -5.52
C MET A 18 -2.30 10.91 -6.79
N GLU A 19 -3.30 11.80 -6.80
CA GLU A 19 -3.55 12.73 -7.90
C GLU A 19 -2.36 13.66 -8.14
N ARG A 20 -1.85 14.31 -7.08
CA ARG A 20 -0.68 15.17 -7.16
C ARG A 20 0.54 14.42 -7.70
N ARG A 21 0.79 13.21 -7.20
CA ARG A 21 1.93 12.40 -7.63
C ARG A 21 1.80 11.94 -9.08
N ALA A 22 0.59 11.61 -9.52
CA ALA A 22 0.32 11.24 -10.91
C ALA A 22 0.56 12.44 -11.84
N GLN A 23 0.13 13.64 -11.44
CA GLN A 23 0.37 14.89 -12.16
C GLN A 23 1.87 15.21 -12.28
N GLU A 24 2.64 15.12 -11.20
CA GLU A 24 4.10 15.31 -11.21
C GLU A 24 4.82 14.39 -12.21
N LEU A 25 4.28 13.19 -12.41
CA LEU A 25 4.83 12.16 -13.29
C LEU A 25 4.24 12.21 -14.71
N GLY A 26 3.23 13.05 -14.97
CA GLY A 26 2.54 13.13 -16.26
C GLY A 26 1.75 11.86 -16.63
N ILE A 27 1.22 11.14 -15.64
CA ILE A 27 0.47 9.88 -15.82
C ILE A 27 -0.90 9.96 -15.14
N THR A 28 -1.78 8.99 -15.40
CA THR A 28 -3.04 8.87 -14.64
C THR A 28 -2.85 8.16 -13.30
N VAL A 29 -3.81 8.33 -12.39
CA VAL A 29 -3.82 7.64 -11.09
C VAL A 29 -3.87 6.12 -11.27
N GLU A 30 -4.61 5.60 -12.26
CA GLU A 30 -4.65 4.18 -12.57
C GLU A 30 -3.31 3.64 -13.04
N GLN A 31 -2.57 4.42 -13.84
CA GLN A 31 -1.22 4.06 -14.26
C GLN A 31 -0.25 4.07 -13.07
N LEU A 32 -0.40 5.03 -12.15
CA LEU A 32 0.36 5.07 -10.90
C LEU A 32 0.09 3.84 -10.02
N ILE A 33 -1.19 3.46 -9.84
CA ILE A 33 -1.58 2.25 -9.08
C ILE A 33 -0.99 1.00 -9.73
N LYS A 34 -1.14 0.85 -11.05
CA LYS A 34 -0.56 -0.30 -11.78
C LYS A 34 0.94 -0.37 -11.60
N ARG A 35 1.64 0.76 -11.73
CA ARG A 35 3.09 0.85 -11.52
C ARG A 35 3.46 0.43 -10.10
N PHE A 36 2.74 0.91 -9.10
CA PHE A 36 2.98 0.56 -7.71
C PHE A 36 2.81 -0.94 -7.46
N ILE A 37 1.71 -1.54 -7.94
CA ILE A 37 1.48 -2.99 -7.82
C ILE A 37 2.58 -3.76 -8.53
N CYS A 38 2.93 -3.42 -9.78
CA CYS A 38 3.98 -4.13 -10.52
C CYS A 38 5.34 -4.06 -9.82
N VAL A 39 5.73 -2.89 -9.31
CA VAL A 39 6.99 -2.73 -8.56
C VAL A 39 6.95 -3.52 -7.25
N GLY A 40 5.85 -3.43 -6.49
CA GLY A 40 5.68 -4.18 -5.24
C GLY A 40 5.70 -5.69 -5.44
N MET A 41 5.14 -6.18 -6.55
CA MET A 41 5.17 -7.59 -6.93
C MET A 41 6.56 -8.03 -7.42
N GLN A 42 7.36 -7.15 -8.03
CA GLN A 42 8.76 -7.45 -8.39
C GLN A 42 9.65 -7.60 -7.16
N SER A 43 9.38 -6.86 -6.09
CA SER A 43 10.04 -7.06 -4.79
C SER A 43 9.49 -8.23 -3.98
N TYR A 44 8.40 -8.87 -4.41
CA TYR A 44 7.78 -9.97 -3.65
C TYR A 44 8.57 -11.29 -3.74
N ASP A 45 9.41 -11.46 -4.76
CA ASP A 45 10.36 -12.58 -4.82
C ASP A 45 11.48 -12.46 -3.76
N GLU A 46 11.66 -11.26 -3.18
CA GLU A 46 12.41 -11.06 -1.95
C GLU A 46 11.43 -11.06 -0.79
N ASP A 47 10.98 -12.24 -0.38
CA ASP A 47 10.28 -12.47 0.89
C ASP A 47 11.01 -11.68 1.98
N ALA A 48 10.47 -10.52 2.36
CA ALA A 48 10.88 -9.81 3.55
C ALA A 48 10.71 -10.82 4.67
N GLY A 49 11.84 -11.28 5.22
CA GLY A 49 11.93 -12.45 6.09
C GLY A 49 10.86 -12.53 7.19
N PRO A 50 10.69 -13.71 7.81
CA PRO A 50 9.49 -14.07 8.55
C PRO A 50 9.09 -13.00 9.57
N THR A 51 7.80 -12.61 9.54
CA THR A 51 7.19 -11.68 10.51
C THR A 51 7.55 -12.05 11.94
N ILE A 52 7.74 -11.04 12.79
CA ILE A 52 8.07 -11.26 14.21
C ILE A 52 6.78 -11.70 14.94
N PRO A 53 6.72 -12.91 15.54
CA PRO A 53 5.54 -13.36 16.27
C PRO A 53 5.29 -12.53 17.54
N GLY A 54 4.00 -12.26 17.81
CA GLY A 54 3.54 -11.60 19.03
C GLY A 54 2.81 -12.56 19.98
N GLU A 55 2.72 -12.18 21.25
CA GLU A 55 1.95 -12.90 22.28
C GLU A 55 0.45 -12.61 22.17
N THR A 56 0.07 -11.49 21.54
CA THR A 56 -1.29 -11.11 21.18
C THR A 56 -1.32 -10.52 19.77
N LEU A 57 -2.52 -10.34 19.19
CA LEU A 57 -2.66 -9.67 17.88
C LEU A 57 -2.10 -8.24 17.92
N GLU A 58 -2.34 -7.50 19.00
CA GLU A 58 -1.86 -6.13 19.16
C GLU A 58 -0.33 -6.07 19.26
N ASP A 59 0.28 -6.97 20.05
CA ASP A 59 1.74 -7.11 20.14
C ASP A 59 2.37 -7.51 18.79
N PHE A 60 1.71 -8.39 18.02
CA PHE A 60 2.14 -8.71 16.66
C PHE A 60 2.11 -7.48 15.73
N LEU A 61 1.05 -6.67 15.80
CA LEU A 61 0.92 -5.48 14.95
C LEU A 61 1.95 -4.41 15.33
N VAL A 62 2.23 -4.23 16.63
CA VAL A 62 3.29 -3.34 17.12
C VAL A 62 4.67 -3.83 16.67
N LYS A 63 5.00 -5.11 16.89
CA LYS A 63 6.31 -5.70 16.54
C LYS A 63 6.62 -5.65 15.04
N ASN A 64 5.59 -5.64 14.20
CA ASN A 64 5.74 -5.54 12.74
C ASN A 64 5.46 -4.11 12.21
N GLY A 65 5.34 -3.10 13.08
CA GLY A 65 5.27 -1.69 12.70
C GLY A 65 3.96 -1.25 12.05
N LEU A 66 2.87 -1.99 12.28
CA LEU A 66 1.54 -1.73 11.69
C LEU A 66 0.69 -0.79 12.55
N VAL A 67 1.00 -0.66 13.84
CA VAL A 67 0.38 0.29 14.80
C VAL A 67 1.44 0.82 15.78
N LYS A 68 1.17 1.94 16.45
CA LYS A 68 2.06 2.56 17.45
C LYS A 68 1.76 1.99 18.85
N ASP A 69 2.80 1.95 19.71
CA ASP A 69 2.67 1.76 21.16
C ASP A 69 1.87 2.90 21.84
#